data_AF-A0ABD5M8K3-F1
#
_entry.id   AF-A0ABD5M8K3-F1
#
_cell.length_a   1.000
_cell.length_b   1.000
_cell.length_c   1.000
_cell.angle_alpha   90.00
_cell.angle_beta   90.00
_cell.angle_gamma   90.00
#
_symmetry.space_group_name_H-M   'P 1'
#
loop_
_entity.id
_entity.type
_entity.pdbx_description
1 polymer ?
#
loop_
_entity_poly.entity_id
_entity_poly.type
_entity_poly.pdbx_seq_one_letter_code
_entity_poly.pdbx_strand_id
1 'polypeptide(L)'
;MGVRAAEGAVAFDKTTLLTEQVMTDELNGIPIVAVADQRLDTGYIYLNPEEQTVTADGSTILVGGSSYEPDSLPLTSVYTFDAMWFAWHGYYPDTNV
;
A
#
# COMPACT_ATOMS: atom_id res chain seq x y z
N MET A 1 -4.20 4.21 5.32
CA MET A 1 -4.96 3.62 4.18
C MET A 1 -5.03 2.12 4.35
N GLY A 2 -6.04 1.43 3.82
CA GLY A 2 -6.16 -0.02 4.03
C GLY A 2 -6.82 -0.79 2.90
N VAL A 3 -6.57 -2.09 2.91
CA VAL A 3 -7.19 -3.10 2.06
C VAL A 3 -8.02 -4.03 2.93
N ARG A 4 -9.23 -4.37 2.46
CA ARG A 4 -10.04 -5.43 3.04
C ARG A 4 -10.48 -6.37 1.94
N ALA A 5 -10.08 -7.63 2.07
CA ALA A 5 -10.52 -8.74 1.22
C ALA A 5 -11.39 -9.71 2.04
N ALA A 6 -12.01 -10.71 1.41
CA ALA A 6 -12.84 -11.67 2.12
C ALA A 6 -12.03 -12.48 3.16
N GLU A 7 -10.74 -12.62 2.91
CA GLU A 7 -9.80 -13.45 3.66
C GLU A 7 -8.92 -12.65 4.64
N GLY A 8 -8.98 -11.32 4.68
CA GLY A 8 -8.16 -10.53 5.60
C GLY A 8 -8.22 -9.03 5.41
N ALA A 9 -7.47 -8.30 6.24
CA ALA A 9 -7.31 -6.86 6.14
C ALA A 9 -5.88 -6.45 6.49
N VAL A 10 -5.37 -5.43 5.80
CA VAL A 10 -4.08 -4.79 6.07
C VAL A 10 -4.29 -3.27 6.08
N ALA A 11 -3.61 -2.59 7.00
CA ALA A 11 -3.60 -1.13 7.06
C ALA A 11 -2.16 -0.61 7.14
N PHE A 12 -1.89 0.44 6.37
CA PHE A 12 -0.64 1.19 6.41
C PHE A 12 -0.93 2.58 6.96
N ASP A 13 -0.13 3.04 7.93
CA ASP A 13 -0.15 4.43 8.33
C ASP A 13 0.24 5.31 7.14
N LYS A 14 -0.56 6.34 6.87
CA LYS A 14 -0.39 7.18 5.69
C LYS A 14 0.83 8.10 5.85
N THR A 15 1.10 8.56 7.06
CA THR A 15 2.23 9.46 7.32
C THR A 15 3.55 8.72 7.16
N THR A 16 3.63 7.51 7.71
CA THR A 16 4.76 6.60 7.51
C THR A 16 4.91 6.24 6.05
N LEU A 17 3.83 5.89 5.34
CA LEU A 17 3.90 5.57 3.91
C LEU A 17 4.44 6.74 3.08
N LEU A 18 3.99 7.97 3.33
CA LEU A 18 4.50 9.15 2.61
C LEU A 18 5.96 9.46 2.94
N THR A 19 6.44 9.04 4.11
CA THR A 19 7.83 9.24 4.55
C THR A 19 8.76 8.18 3.96
N GLU A 20 8.41 6.90 4.14
CA GLU A 20 9.21 5.75 3.73
C GLU A 20 9.04 5.40 2.25
N GLN A 21 7.96 5.89 1.63
CA GLN A 21 7.56 5.75 0.22
C GLN A 21 7.24 4.33 -0.24
N VAL A 22 7.83 3.31 0.37
CA VAL A 22 7.55 1.90 0.12
C VAL A 22 7.44 1.18 1.45
N MET A 23 6.35 0.44 1.65
CA MET A 23 6.14 -0.43 2.80
C MET A 23 5.66 -1.79 2.31
N THR A 24 6.04 -2.85 3.00
CA THR A 24 5.64 -4.23 2.68
C THR A 24 4.87 -4.84 3.85
N ASP A 25 3.90 -5.69 3.53
CA ASP A 25 3.16 -6.48 4.51
C ASP A 25 2.63 -7.75 3.82
N GLU A 26 1.81 -8.55 4.50
CA GLU A 26 1.17 -9.73 3.93
C GLU A 26 -0.35 -9.69 4.10
N LEU A 27 -1.08 -10.02 3.03
CA LEU A 27 -2.52 -10.22 3.06
C LEU A 27 -2.80 -11.71 2.93
N ASN A 28 -3.20 -12.36 4.03
CA ASN A 28 -3.46 -13.81 4.07
C ASN A 28 -2.26 -14.64 3.56
N GLY A 29 -1.04 -14.25 3.96
CA GLY A 29 0.21 -14.88 3.53
C GLY A 29 0.65 -14.57 2.10
N ILE A 30 -0.06 -13.69 1.39
CA ILE A 30 0.36 -13.18 0.08
C ILE A 30 1.11 -11.86 0.33
N PRO A 31 2.41 -11.77 -0.04
CA PRO A 31 3.16 -10.52 0.08
C PRO A 31 2.51 -9.40 -0.72
N ILE A 32 2.42 -8.23 -0.10
CA ILE A 32 1.91 -7.00 -0.70
C ILE A 32 2.89 -5.85 -0.47
N VAL A 33 2.78 -4.85 -1.34
CA VAL A 33 3.57 -3.63 -1.25
C VAL A 33 2.67 -2.41 -1.37
N ALA A 34 2.81 -1.49 -0.41
CA ALA A 34 2.25 -0.16 -0.48
C ALA A 34 3.30 0.81 -1.03
N VAL A 35 2.93 1.61 -2.00
CA VAL A 35 3.79 2.65 -2.60
C VAL A 35 3.12 4.01 -2.46
N ALA A 36 3.91 5.02 -2.11
CA ALA A 36 3.45 6.39 -2.02
C ALA A 36 3.38 7.04 -3.42
N ASP A 37 2.38 7.89 -3.60
CA ASP A 37 2.32 8.85 -4.70
C ASP A 37 2.45 10.27 -4.12
N GLN A 38 3.67 10.79 -4.17
CA GLN A 38 4.03 12.11 -3.66
C GLN A 38 3.34 13.26 -4.40
N ARG A 39 2.78 13.02 -5.60
CA ARG A 39 2.06 14.05 -6.37
C ARG A 39 0.66 14.28 -5.83
N LEU A 40 0.10 13.27 -5.16
CA LEU A 40 -1.29 13.22 -4.74
C LEU A 40 -1.45 13.03 -3.22
N ASP A 41 -0.33 13.03 -2.47
CA ASP A 41 -0.28 12.75 -1.03
C ASP A 41 -1.12 11.52 -0.66
N THR A 42 -0.98 10.45 -1.45
CA THR A 42 -1.72 9.19 -1.31
C THR A 42 -0.79 8.00 -1.55
N GLY A 43 -1.34 6.80 -1.70
CA GLY A 43 -0.59 5.65 -2.16
C GLY A 43 -1.48 4.56 -2.75
N TYR A 44 -0.81 3.54 -3.26
CA TYR A 44 -1.41 2.39 -3.92
C TYR A 44 -0.88 1.11 -3.30
N ILE A 45 -1.69 0.06 -3.29
CA ILE A 45 -1.29 -1.26 -2.79
C ILE A 45 -1.32 -2.25 -3.94
N TYR A 46 -0.28 -3.06 -4.04
CA TYR A 46 -0.14 -4.09 -5.06
C TYR A 46 0.17 -5.44 -4.42
N LEU A 47 -0.32 -6.51 -5.04
CA LEU A 47 0.14 -7.87 -4.75
C LEU A 47 1.55 -8.04 -5.32
N ASN A 48 2.45 -8.60 -4.51
CA ASN A 48 3.81 -8.92 -4.89
C ASN A 48 4.17 -10.39 -4.56
N PRO A 49 3.40 -11.38 -5.07
CA PRO A 49 3.57 -12.79 -4.69
C PRO A 49 4.94 -13.37 -5.11
N GLU A 50 5.57 -12.77 -6.11
CA GLU A 50 6.92 -13.15 -6.59
C GLU A 50 8.05 -12.41 -5.84
N GLU A 51 7.72 -11.66 -4.79
CA GLU A 51 8.66 -10.89 -3.96
C GLU A 51 9.64 -10.03 -4.77
N GLN A 52 9.14 -9.39 -5.83
CA GLN A 52 9.95 -8.49 -6.64
C GLN A 52 10.47 -7.35 -5.78
N THR A 53 11.72 -6.94 -6.01
CA THR A 53 12.28 -5.76 -5.35
C THR A 53 11.53 -4.51 -5.83
N VAL A 54 10.92 -3.80 -4.89
CA VAL A 54 10.23 -2.54 -5.10
C VAL A 54 10.91 -1.46 -4.27
N THR A 55 11.37 -0.39 -4.91
CA THR A 55 12.06 0.73 -4.24
C THR A 55 11.62 2.05 -4.84
N ALA A 56 11.57 3.11 -4.04
CA ALA A 56 11.30 4.46 -4.55
C ALA A 56 12.56 5.11 -5.15
N ASP A 57 12.35 5.87 -6.22
CA ASP A 57 13.33 6.77 -6.83
C ASP A 57 12.66 8.14 -7.09
N GLY A 58 12.71 9.00 -6.08
CA GLY A 58 12.11 10.33 -6.10
C GLY A 58 10.58 10.29 -6.19
N SER A 59 10.04 10.43 -7.39
CA SER A 59 8.59 10.38 -7.67
C SER A 59 8.16 9.11 -8.41
N THR A 60 9.12 8.27 -8.79
CA THR A 60 8.89 7.02 -9.52
C THR A 60 9.18 5.81 -8.62
N ILE A 61 8.64 4.67 -9.01
CA ILE A 61 8.87 3.40 -8.33
C ILE A 61 9.65 2.47 -9.26
N LEU A 62 10.73 1.90 -8.75
CA LEU A 62 11.50 0.86 -9.41
C LEU A 62 10.95 -0.51 -9.03
N VAL A 63 10.58 -1.31 -10.02
CA VAL A 63 10.19 -2.72 -9.85
C VAL A 63 11.12 -3.58 -10.68
N GLY A 64 11.91 -4.43 -10.02
CA GLY A 64 12.92 -5.26 -10.70
C GLY A 64 13.93 -4.45 -11.53
N GLY A 65 14.19 -3.19 -11.13
CA GLY A 65 15.11 -2.28 -11.82
C GLY A 65 14.50 -1.46 -12.97
N SER A 66 13.21 -1.61 -13.29
CA SER A 66 12.50 -0.76 -14.26
C SER A 66 11.65 0.29 -13.55
N SER A 67 11.57 1.51 -14.09
CA SER A 67 10.85 2.64 -13.49
C SER A 67 9.39 2.72 -13.96
N TYR A 68 8.48 2.99 -13.02
CA TYR A 68 7.04 3.10 -13.20
C TYR A 68 6.47 4.26 -12.38
N GLU A 69 5.31 4.77 -12.80
CA GLU A 69 4.50 5.66 -11.98
C GLU A 69 3.86 4.88 -10.82
N PRO A 70 3.67 5.48 -9.62
CA PRO A 70 3.12 4.79 -8.46
C PRO A 70 1.74 4.12 -8.67
N ASP A 71 0.94 4.61 -9.63
CA ASP A 71 -0.40 4.10 -9.98
C ASP A 71 -0.41 3.07 -11.13
N SER A 72 0.78 2.76 -11.68
CA SER A 72 0.93 2.00 -12.93
C SER A 72 2.05 0.95 -12.84
N LEU A 73 2.31 0.40 -11.65
CA LEU A 73 3.26 -0.70 -11.48
C LEU A 73 2.81 -1.92 -12.29
N PRO A 74 3.73 -2.76 -12.78
CA PRO A 74 3.44 -4.00 -13.50
C PRO A 74 3.02 -5.14 -12.53
N LEU A 75 2.27 -4.80 -11.49
CA LEU A 75 1.77 -5.69 -10.44
C LEU A 75 0.25 -5.64 -10.38
N THR A 76 -0.36 -6.63 -9.73
CA THR A 76 -1.83 -6.63 -9.57
C THR A 76 -2.21 -5.62 -8.50
N SER A 77 -2.95 -4.56 -8.87
CA SER A 77 -3.43 -3.57 -7.91
C SER A 77 -4.52 -4.14 -7.02
N VAL A 78 -4.51 -3.71 -5.77
CA VAL A 78 -5.55 -4.03 -4.79
C VAL A 78 -6.32 -2.76 -4.48
N TYR A 79 -7.64 -2.83 -4.55
CA TYR A 79 -8.48 -1.68 -4.22
C TYR A 79 -8.26 -1.25 -2.77
N THR A 80 -7.73 -0.05 -2.60
CA THR A 80 -7.54 0.57 -1.30
C THR A 80 -8.72 1.47 -0.99
N PHE A 81 -9.11 1.49 0.28
CA PHE A 81 -10.00 2.51 0.79
C PHE A 81 -9.18 3.41 1.70
N ASP A 82 -9.06 4.69 1.34
CA ASP A 82 -8.73 5.73 2.32
C ASP A 82 -10.01 5.97 3.12
N ALA A 83 -10.33 5.04 4.01
CA ALA A 83 -11.49 5.16 4.86
C ALA A 83 -11.30 6.44 5.66
N MET A 84 -12.23 7.39 5.50
CA MET A 84 -12.36 8.51 6.44
C MET A 84 -12.44 7.87 7.82
N TRP A 85 -11.34 7.98 8.58
CA TRP A 85 -11.04 7.44 9.91
C TRP A 85 -12.25 7.23 10.84
N PHE A 86 -13.27 8.08 10.74
CA PHE A 86 -14.55 8.03 11.43
C PHE A 86 -15.32 6.71 11.30
N ALA A 87 -15.27 6.01 10.15
CA ALA A 87 -16.00 4.75 9.99
C ALA A 87 -15.26 3.54 10.61
N TRP A 88 -13.93 3.60 10.73
CA TRP A 88 -13.09 2.52 11.23
C TRP A 88 -13.11 2.42 12.76
N HIS A 89 -12.91 3.55 13.47
CA HIS A 89 -13.00 3.61 14.93
C HIS A 89 -14.40 3.19 15.45
N GLY A 90 -15.46 3.40 14.66
CA GLY A 90 -16.81 2.96 15.01
C GLY A 90 -17.00 1.43 14.97
N TYR A 91 -16.23 0.71 14.14
CA TYR A 91 -16.36 -0.73 13.95
C TYR A 91 -15.28 -1.56 14.68
N TYR A 92 -14.09 -1.01 14.88
CA TYR A 92 -12.96 -1.71 15.50
C TYR A 92 -12.21 -0.77 16.47
N PRO A 93 -12.75 -0.54 17.69
CA PRO A 93 -12.19 0.42 18.64
C PRO A 93 -10.81 0.00 19.18
N ASP A 94 -10.47 -1.29 19.11
CA ASP A 94 -9.23 -1.83 19.68
C ASP A 94 -8.08 -1.97 18.66
N THR A 95 -8.29 -1.61 17.40
CA THR A 95 -7.20 -1.55 16.41
C THR A 95 -6.54 -0.17 16.44
N ASN A 96 -5.29 -0.12 16.89
CA ASN A 96 -4.42 1.03 16.65
C ASN A 96 -3.91 0.97 15.21
N VAL A 97 -4.07 2.07 14.48
CA VAL A 97 -3.42 2.34 13.18
C VAL A 97 -2.40 3.45 13.41
#